data_AF-A0A3R9EKH9-F1
#
_entry.id   AF-A0A3R9EKH9-F1
#
_cell.length_a   1.000
_cell.length_b   1.000
_cell.length_c   1.000
_cell.angle_alpha   90.00
_cell.angle_beta   90.00
_cell.angle_gamma   90.00
#
_symmetry.space_group_name_H-M   'P 1'
#
loop_
_entity.id
_entity.type
_entity.pdbx_description
1 polymer ?
#
loop_
_entity_poly.entity_id
_entity_poly.type
_entity_poly.pdbx_seq_one_letter_code
_entity_poly.pdbx_strand_id
1 'polypeptide(L)'
;RVPRMDISRLRSIEDRYGVHCASPLQGFGRAAVDLMVCEHLEVEEGLSDRISKADYETELRYLIRQEYDDEKVLSIFPEHVQSRVLRKIKEKATN
;
A
#
# COMPACT_ATOMS: atom_id res chain seq x y z
N ARG A 1 -5.71 9.26 -5.03
CA ARG A 1 -4.64 9.98 -4.30
C ARG A 1 -4.70 9.48 -2.86
N VAL A 2 -3.63 8.89 -2.32
CA VAL A 2 -3.64 8.35 -0.95
C VAL A 2 -3.77 9.52 0.05
N PRO A 3 -4.59 9.41 1.11
CA PRO A 3 -4.64 10.43 2.15
C PRO A 3 -3.25 10.58 2.77
N ARG A 4 -2.72 11.79 2.74
CA ARG A 4 -1.44 12.13 3.37
C ARG A 4 -1.72 12.98 4.60
N MET A 5 -1.05 12.66 5.71
CA MET A 5 -1.04 13.53 6.87
C MET A 5 -0.29 14.81 6.54
N ASP A 6 -0.82 15.95 6.98
CA ASP A 6 -0.10 17.21 6.96
C ASP A 6 1.05 17.21 8.00
N ILE A 7 2.01 18.09 7.79
CA ILE A 7 3.21 18.20 8.65
C ILE A 7 2.83 18.54 10.09
N SER A 8 1.80 19.38 10.29
CA SER A 8 1.34 19.75 11.63
C SER A 8 0.83 18.56 12.44
N ARG A 9 0.09 17.65 11.80
CA ARG A 9 -0.41 16.43 12.45
C ARG A 9 0.70 15.43 12.73
N LEU A 10 1.66 15.27 11.82
CA LEU A 10 2.82 14.41 12.06
C LEU A 10 3.59 14.90 13.30
N ARG A 11 3.95 16.19 13.35
CA ARG A 11 4.61 16.78 14.52
C ARG A 11 3.81 16.59 15.81
N SER A 12 2.50 16.79 15.73
CA SER A 12 1.61 16.58 16.87
C SER A 12 1.60 15.13 17.38
N ILE A 13 1.83 14.13 16.52
CA ILE A 13 1.98 12.73 16.94
C ILE A 13 3.36 12.52 17.56
N GLU A 14 4.41 13.01 16.91
CA GLU A 14 5.78 12.90 17.41
C GLU A 14 5.91 13.49 18.81
N ASP A 15 5.38 14.71 19.01
CA ASP A 15 5.42 15.41 20.30
C ASP A 15 4.58 14.70 21.38
N ARG A 16 3.39 14.19 21.03
CA ARG A 16 2.49 13.54 22.00
C ARG A 16 2.96 12.18 22.46
N TYR A 17 3.58 11.41 21.56
CA TYR A 17 3.94 10.02 21.85
C TYR A 17 5.46 9.82 21.98
N GLY A 18 6.27 10.86 21.77
CA GLY A 18 7.74 10.77 21.82
C GLY A 18 8.31 9.85 20.75
N VAL A 19 7.66 9.79 19.58
CA VAL A 19 8.03 8.90 18.46
C VAL A 19 8.57 9.70 17.29
N HIS A 20 9.22 9.02 16.34
CA HIS A 20 9.64 9.61 15.07
C HIS A 20 8.85 9.01 13.91
N CYS A 21 8.20 9.87 13.13
CA CYS A 21 7.40 9.45 11.98
C CYS A 21 8.19 9.65 10.69
N ALA A 22 8.69 8.56 10.11
CA ALA A 22 9.35 8.57 8.81
C ALA A 22 8.41 8.11 7.69
N SER A 23 8.48 8.78 6.53
CA SER A 23 7.83 8.34 5.28
C SER A 23 8.89 8.13 4.21
N PRO A 24 9.56 6.96 4.14
CA PRO A 24 10.74 6.76 3.28
C PRO A 24 10.49 6.99 1.79
N LEU A 25 9.26 6.73 1.33
CA LEU A 25 8.85 6.92 -0.06
C LEU A 25 8.36 8.36 -0.34
N GLN A 26 8.37 9.25 0.65
CA GLN A 26 8.00 10.65 0.44
C GLN A 26 9.02 11.32 -0.49
N GLY A 27 8.53 11.92 -1.57
CA GLY A 27 9.37 12.55 -2.59
C GLY A 27 9.70 11.65 -3.79
N PHE A 28 9.43 10.34 -3.69
CA PHE A 28 9.56 9.43 -4.83
C PHE A 28 8.26 9.40 -5.64
N GLY A 29 8.36 9.69 -6.94
CA GLY A 29 7.25 9.54 -7.87
C GLY A 29 6.96 8.07 -8.18
N ARG A 30 5.78 7.78 -8.75
CA ARG A 30 5.37 6.40 -9.06
C ARG A 30 6.39 5.66 -9.92
N ALA A 31 6.88 6.28 -11.00
CA ALA A 31 7.89 5.68 -11.87
C ALA A 31 9.21 5.36 -11.15
N ALA A 32 9.64 6.20 -10.20
CA ALA A 32 10.85 5.94 -9.42
C ALA A 32 10.65 4.73 -8.49
N VAL A 33 9.46 4.60 -7.90
CA VAL A 33 9.10 3.43 -7.09
C VAL A 33 9.04 2.17 -7.95
N ASP A 34 8.44 2.23 -9.14
CA ASP A 34 8.35 1.09 -10.04
C ASP A 34 9.74 0.60 -10.45
N LEU A 35 10.69 1.51 -10.74
CA LEU A 35 12.09 1.14 -11.00
C LEU A 35 12.73 0.40 -9.81
N MET A 36 12.58 0.93 -8.59
CA MET A 36 13.11 0.27 -7.39
C MET A 36 12.49 -1.12 -7.17
N VAL A 37 11.19 -1.28 -7.47
CA VAL A 37 10.51 -2.58 -7.42
C VAL A 37 11.13 -3.52 -8.45
N CYS A 38 11.29 -3.10 -9.70
CA CYS A 38 11.90 -3.94 -10.75
C CYS A 38 13.34 -4.35 -10.45
N GLU A 39 14.12 -3.50 -9.80
CA GLU A 39 15.52 -3.80 -9.46
C GLU A 39 15.66 -4.75 -8.26
N HIS A 40 14.75 -4.66 -7.29
CA HIS A 40 14.93 -5.31 -5.99
C HIS A 40 13.93 -6.43 -5.69
N LEU A 41 12.78 -6.47 -6.34
CA LEU A 41 11.66 -7.33 -5.95
C LEU A 41 11.11 -8.12 -7.14
N GLU A 42 10.74 -9.37 -6.86
CA GLU A 42 9.88 -10.15 -7.73
C GLU A 42 8.44 -10.04 -7.20
N VAL A 43 7.53 -9.59 -8.06
CA VAL A 43 6.13 -9.35 -7.71
C VAL A 43 5.20 -10.15 -8.61
N GLU A 44 4.10 -10.63 -8.05
CA GLU A 44 2.97 -11.19 -8.79
C GLU A 44 1.86 -10.14 -8.85
N GLU A 45 1.30 -9.90 -10.03
CA GLU A 45 0.17 -9.00 -10.22
C GLU A 45 -1.13 -9.79 -10.45
N GLY A 46 -2.21 -9.34 -9.85
CA GLY A 46 -3.51 -9.99 -9.97
C GLY A 46 -4.64 -9.10 -9.51
N LEU A 47 -5.87 -9.53 -9.79
CA LEU A 47 -7.07 -8.81 -9.34
C LEU A 47 -7.14 -8.79 -7.82
N SER A 48 -7.59 -7.66 -7.28
CA SER A 48 -7.79 -7.39 -5.85
C SER A 48 -8.42 -8.53 -5.06
N ASP A 49 -9.29 -9.30 -5.70
CA ASP A 49 -10.10 -10.33 -5.05
C ASP A 49 -9.40 -11.70 -5.00
N ARG A 50 -8.28 -11.85 -5.71
CA ARG A 50 -7.51 -13.11 -5.84
C ARG A 50 -6.19 -13.10 -5.08
N ILE A 51 -5.71 -11.92 -4.69
CA ILE A 51 -4.45 -11.75 -3.97
C ILE A 51 -4.75 -11.39 -2.51
N SER A 52 -4.11 -12.09 -1.58
CA SER A 52 -4.19 -11.79 -0.15
C SER A 52 -3.63 -10.40 0.14
N LYS A 53 -4.45 -9.54 0.74
CA LYS A 53 -4.11 -8.16 1.11
C LYS A 53 -3.66 -8.10 2.56
N ALA A 54 -2.63 -7.30 2.82
CA ALA A 54 -2.14 -7.03 4.17
C ALA A 54 -2.66 -5.70 4.75
N ASP A 55 -3.43 -4.94 3.97
CA ASP A 55 -4.04 -3.69 4.42
C ASP A 55 -5.44 -3.92 4.99
N TYR A 56 -6.03 -2.83 5.49
CA TYR A 56 -7.37 -2.84 6.09
C TYR A 56 -8.49 -3.09 5.07
N GLU A 57 -8.22 -3.14 3.75
CA GLU A 57 -9.27 -3.17 2.75
C GLU A 57 -10.18 -4.40 2.89
N THR A 58 -9.61 -5.57 3.17
CA THR A 58 -10.40 -6.81 3.36
C THR A 58 -11.41 -6.68 4.49
N GLU A 59 -10.97 -6.16 5.64
CA GLU A 59 -11.82 -5.94 6.82
C GLU A 59 -12.87 -4.87 6.54
N LEU A 60 -12.49 -3.76 5.89
CA LEU A 60 -13.41 -2.69 5.52
C LEU A 60 -14.48 -3.16 4.54
N ARG A 61 -14.11 -3.94 3.51
CA ARG A 61 -15.07 -4.55 2.56
C ARG A 61 -16.05 -5.46 3.28
N TYR A 62 -15.58 -6.25 4.24
CA TYR A 62 -16.44 -7.12 5.06
C TYR A 62 -17.44 -6.29 5.87
N LEU A 63 -16.97 -5.28 6.62
CA LEU A 63 -17.83 -4.44 7.45
C LEU A 63 -18.86 -3.67 6.60
N ILE A 64 -18.45 -3.09 5.46
CA ILE A 64 -19.35 -2.36 4.57
C ILE A 64 -20.42 -3.28 3.98
N ARG A 65 -20.09 -4.54 3.63
CA ARG A 65 -21.11 -5.52 3.18
C ARG A 65 -22.12 -5.85 4.26
N GLN A 66 -21.69 -5.93 5.51
CA GLN A 66 -22.58 -6.23 6.62
C GLN A 66 -23.55 -5.08 6.92
N GLU A 67 -23.08 -3.83 6.77
CA GLU A 67 -23.88 -2.64 7.07
C GLU A 67 -24.71 -2.13 5.88
N TYR A 68 -24.20 -2.32 4.65
CA TYR A 68 -24.80 -1.89 3.40
C TYR A 68 -25.00 -3.09 2.46
N ASP A 69 -24.25 -3.16 1.36
CA ASP A 69 -24.36 -4.21 0.33
C ASP A 69 -23.08 -4.28 -0.53
N ASP A 70 -23.07 -5.21 -1.49
CA ASP A 70 -21.96 -5.41 -2.43
C ASP A 70 -21.81 -4.26 -3.44
N GLU A 71 -22.90 -3.60 -3.84
CA GLU A 71 -22.84 -2.45 -4.76
C GLU A 71 -22.08 -1.29 -4.10
N LYS A 72 -22.31 -1.07 -2.80
CA LYS A 72 -21.62 -0.07 -2.01
C LYS A 72 -20.13 -0.37 -1.91
N VAL A 73 -19.76 -1.64 -1.71
CA VAL A 73 -18.36 -2.05 -1.75
C VAL A 73 -17.71 -1.76 -3.09
N LEU A 74 -18.35 -2.15 -4.20
CA LEU A 74 -17.82 -1.90 -5.55
C LEU A 74 -17.69 -0.40 -5.86
N SER A 75 -18.58 0.44 -5.33
CA SER A 75 -18.52 1.89 -5.50
C SER A 75 -17.32 2.54 -4.80
N ILE A 76 -16.86 1.99 -3.67
CA ILE A 76 -15.76 2.52 -2.86
C ILE A 76 -14.43 1.84 -3.23
N PHE A 77 -14.48 0.54 -3.43
CA PHE A 77 -13.35 -0.34 -3.76
C PHE A 77 -13.60 -1.04 -5.11
N PRO A 78 -13.48 -0.31 -6.24
CA PRO A 78 -13.62 -0.91 -7.56
C PRO A 78 -12.52 -1.95 -7.81
N GLU A 79 -12.73 -2.82 -8.80
CA GLU A 79 -11.70 -3.76 -9.23
C GLU A 79 -10.42 -3.03 -9.61
N HIS A 80 -9.30 -3.45 -9.03
CA HIS A 80 -7.99 -2.92 -9.34
C HIS A 80 -6.94 -4.01 -9.26
N VAL A 81 -5.88 -3.83 -10.05
CA VAL A 81 -4.72 -4.72 -10.02
C VAL A 81 -3.92 -4.42 -8.75
N GLN A 82 -3.57 -5.46 -8.02
CA GLN A 82 -2.66 -5.39 -6.89
C GLN A 82 -1.42 -6.23 -7.17
N SER A 83 -0.31 -5.83 -6.56
CA SER A 83 0.96 -6.53 -6.65
C SER A 83 1.30 -7.14 -5.29
N ARG A 84 1.69 -8.41 -5.27
CA ARG A 84 2.20 -9.11 -4.09
C ARG A 84 3.68 -9.39 -4.27
N VAL A 85 4.49 -8.97 -3.30
CA VAL A 85 5.92 -9.31 -3.27
C VAL A 85 6.08 -10.79 -2.98
N LEU A 86 6.77 -11.51 -3.87
CA LEU A 86 7.12 -12.91 -3.71
C LEU A 86 8.47 -13.05 -3.00
N ARG A 87 9.48 -12.31 -3.45
CA ARG A 87 10.84 -12.35 -2.89
C ARG A 87 11.67 -11.14 -3.29
N LYS A 88 12.81 -10.97 -2.59
CA LYS A 88 13.89 -10.06 -3.00
C LYS A 88 14.73 -10.71 -4.10
N ILE A 89 15.05 -9.96 -5.15
CA ILE A 89 16.01 -10.38 -6.18
C ILE A 89 17.40 -10.39 -5.54
N LYS A 90 18.14 -11.50 -5.65
CA LYS A 90 19.54 -11.55 -5.22
C LYS A 90 20.38 -10.71 -6.19
N GLU A 91 21.30 -9.91 -5.66
CA GLU A 91 22.30 -9.23 -6.47
C GLU A 91 23.01 -10.26 -7.35
N LYS A 92 23.08 -9.98 -8.67
CA LYS A 92 23.99 -10.74 -9.53
C LYS A 92 25.39 -10.43 -9.00
N ALA A 93 26.11 -11.45 -8.55
CA ALA A 93 27.52 -11.31 -8.23
C ALA A 93 28.21 -10.71 -9.46
N THR A 94 28.64 -9.46 -9.35
CA THR A 94 29.45 -8.80 -10.36
C THR A 94 30.78 -9.54 -10.38
N ASN A 95 31.04 -10.26 -11.46
CA ASN A 95 32.29 -10.97 -11.72
C ASN A 95 33.25 -10.03 -12.44
#